data_AF-A0A1E7K7V1-F1
#
_entry.id   AF-A0A1E7K7V1-F1
#
_cell.length_a   1.000
_cell.length_b   1.000
_cell.length_c   1.000
_cell.angle_alpha   90.00
_cell.angle_beta   90.00
_cell.angle_gamma   90.00
#
_symmetry.space_group_name_H-M   'P 1'
#
loop_
_entity.id
_entity.type
_entity.pdbx_description
1 polymer ?
#
loop_
_entity_poly.entity_id
_entity_poly.type
_entity_poly.pdbx_seq_one_letter_code
_entity_poly.pdbx_strand_id
1 'polypeptide(L)'
;MEVADETVDKLLDEGRAPGEILLLTTGGQHPWAEHELSFGEDSYWRQLADAEDVFCAHASAVARTAQRAIVLLAVNGGTDPEATAALPAALEKATEQLIVCGDPERVRALL
;
A
#
# COMPACT_ATOMS: atom_id res chain seq x y z
N MET A 1 -10.56 -0.10 3.17
CA MET A 1 -9.73 -1.30 2.98
C MET A 1 -10.32 -2.11 1.85
N GLU A 2 -11.57 -2.54 1.97
CA GLU A 2 -12.36 -3.23 0.93
C GLU A 2 -12.08 -2.77 -0.52
N VAL A 3 -12.24 -1.49 -0.84
CA VAL A 3 -11.97 -0.98 -2.21
C VAL A 3 -10.51 -1.21 -2.67
N ALA A 4 -9.54 -1.10 -1.77
CA ALA A 4 -8.14 -1.37 -2.10
C ALA A 4 -7.93 -2.88 -2.35
N ASP A 5 -8.51 -3.74 -1.52
CA ASP A 5 -8.42 -5.20 -1.65
C ASP A 5 -9.07 -5.67 -2.97
N GLU A 6 -10.27 -5.18 -3.28
CA GLU A 6 -10.94 -5.44 -4.56
C GLU A 6 -10.12 -4.95 -5.77
N THR A 7 -9.36 -3.86 -5.59
CA THR A 7 -8.50 -3.34 -6.66
C THR A 7 -7.28 -4.23 -6.85
N VAL A 8 -6.68 -4.73 -5.77
CA VAL A 8 -5.62 -5.74 -5.84
C VAL A 8 -6.13 -6.98 -6.57
N ASP A 9 -7.30 -7.51 -6.18
CA ASP A 9 -7.88 -8.70 -6.80
C ASP A 9 -8.04 -8.52 -8.32
N LYS A 10 -8.56 -7.37 -8.76
CA LYS A 10 -8.69 -7.05 -10.20
C LYS A 10 -7.34 -7.02 -10.92
N LEU A 11 -6.31 -6.42 -10.32
CA LEU A 11 -4.98 -6.38 -10.91
C LEU A 11 -4.38 -7.79 -11.07
N LEU A 12 -4.60 -8.66 -10.08
CA LEU A 12 -4.18 -10.05 -10.14
C LEU A 12 -4.94 -10.83 -11.22
N ASP A 13 -6.25 -10.62 -11.33
CA ASP A 13 -7.09 -11.20 -12.39
C ASP A 13 -6.68 -10.73 -13.80
N GLU A 14 -6.21 -9.49 -13.92
CA GLU A 14 -5.63 -8.92 -15.15
C GLU A 14 -4.22 -9.45 -15.46
N GLY A 15 -3.64 -10.26 -14.57
CA GLY A 15 -2.37 -10.94 -14.75
C GLY A 15 -1.15 -10.18 -14.23
N ARG A 16 -1.33 -9.15 -13.40
CA ARG A 16 -0.20 -8.52 -12.68
C ARG A 16 0.39 -9.52 -11.69
N ALA A 17 1.71 -9.58 -11.61
CA ALA A 17 2.36 -10.43 -10.62
C ALA A 17 2.18 -9.84 -9.21
N PRO A 18 1.83 -10.63 -8.18
CA PRO A 18 1.63 -10.13 -6.81
C PRO A 18 2.79 -9.29 -6.29
N GLY A 19 4.02 -9.75 -6.52
CA GLY A 19 5.25 -9.06 -6.14
C GLY A 19 5.44 -7.68 -6.76
N GLU A 20 4.69 -7.33 -7.81
CA GLU A 20 4.70 -5.98 -8.42
C GLU A 20 3.86 -4.96 -7.69
N ILE A 21 3.09 -5.39 -6.67
CA ILE A 21 2.08 -4.57 -6.01
C ILE A 21 2.52 -4.25 -4.58
N LEU A 22 2.55 -2.95 -4.27
CA LEU A 22 2.72 -2.42 -2.90
C LEU A 22 1.42 -1.74 -2.47
N LEU A 23 0.82 -2.17 -1.37
CA LEU A 23 -0.34 -1.53 -0.75
C LEU A 23 0.07 -0.74 0.48
N LEU A 24 -0.05 0.58 0.42
CA LEU A 24 0.21 1.51 1.53
C LEU A 24 -1.10 1.94 2.20
N THR A 25 -1.14 1.95 3.52
CA THR A 25 -2.29 2.47 4.29
C THR A 25 -1.93 3.75 5.05
N THR A 26 -2.86 4.71 5.17
CA THR A 26 -2.62 5.96 5.93
C THR A 26 -3.15 5.94 7.35
N GLY A 27 -4.01 4.97 7.69
CA GLY A 27 -4.63 4.80 9.00
C GLY A 27 -4.28 3.46 9.63
N GLY A 28 -5.29 2.63 9.94
CA GLY A 28 -5.04 1.27 10.43
C GLY A 28 -4.19 0.47 9.44
N GLN A 29 -3.37 -0.46 9.96
CA GLN A 29 -2.60 -1.35 9.12
C GLN A 29 -3.55 -2.34 8.42
N HIS A 30 -3.10 -2.88 7.29
CA HIS A 30 -3.88 -3.90 6.59
C HIS A 30 -4.02 -5.16 7.46
N PRO A 31 -5.21 -5.79 7.60
CA PRO A 31 -5.40 -6.94 8.50
C PRO A 31 -4.44 -8.12 8.25
N TRP A 32 -4.15 -8.41 6.98
CA TRP A 32 -3.14 -9.42 6.61
C TRP A 32 -1.74 -9.05 7.15
N ALA A 33 -1.35 -7.78 7.04
CA ALA A 33 -0.06 -7.32 7.53
C ALA A 33 0.02 -7.34 9.07
N GLU A 34 -1.07 -7.01 9.76
CA GLU A 34 -1.16 -7.15 11.22
C GLU A 34 -0.99 -8.63 11.64
N HIS A 35 -1.62 -9.55 10.91
CA HIS A 35 -1.49 -10.98 11.15
C HIS A 35 -0.05 -11.46 10.94
N GLU A 36 0.57 -11.13 9.81
CA GLU A 36 1.93 -11.56 9.48
C GLU A 36 2.97 -10.98 10.45
N LEU A 37 2.85 -9.70 10.82
CA LEU A 37 3.73 -9.09 11.82
C LEU A 37 3.65 -9.79 13.18
N SER A 38 2.51 -10.39 13.52
CA SER A 38 2.36 -11.14 14.79
C SER A 38 3.27 -12.36 14.88
N PHE A 39 3.75 -12.88 13.74
CA PHE A 39 4.72 -13.97 13.68
C PHE A 39 6.17 -13.50 13.69
N GLY A 40 6.43 -12.22 13.46
CA GLY A 40 7.75 -11.62 13.58
C GLY A 40 8.02 -10.53 12.54
N GLU A 41 8.57 -9.41 12.99
CA GLU A 41 8.90 -8.27 12.12
C GLU A 41 9.99 -8.65 11.09
N ASP A 42 11.08 -9.30 11.52
CA ASP A 42 12.18 -9.63 10.61
C ASP A 42 11.78 -10.61 9.50
N SER A 43 10.90 -11.58 9.80
CA SER A 43 10.36 -12.48 8.78
C SER A 43 9.44 -11.74 7.81
N TYR A 44 8.57 -10.88 8.35
CA TYR A 44 7.64 -10.11 7.55
C TYR A 44 8.37 -9.20 6.54
N TRP A 45 9.37 -8.43 6.99
CA TRP A 45 10.09 -7.52 6.09
C TRP A 45 11.03 -8.22 5.10
N ARG A 46 11.35 -9.51 5.29
CA ARG A 46 12.03 -10.31 4.25
C ARG A 46 11.13 -10.56 3.05
N GLN A 47 9.82 -10.74 3.27
CA GLN A 47 8.84 -10.94 2.19
C GLN A 47 8.86 -9.78 1.17
N LEU A 48 9.14 -8.55 1.61
CA LEU A 48 9.32 -7.40 0.72
C LEU A 48 10.48 -7.59 -0.27
N ALA A 49 11.58 -8.23 0.16
CA ALA A 49 12.72 -8.50 -0.71
C ALA A 49 12.48 -9.71 -1.60
N ASP A 50 11.77 -10.71 -1.08
CA ASP A 50 11.45 -11.94 -1.82
C ASP A 50 10.47 -11.66 -2.97
N ALA A 51 9.57 -10.68 -2.79
CA ALA A 51 8.64 -10.19 -3.81
C ALA A 51 7.80 -11.31 -4.46
N GLU A 52 7.40 -12.30 -3.66
CA GLU A 52 6.53 -13.40 -4.10
C GLU A 52 5.05 -13.03 -4.03
N ASP A 53 4.67 -12.19 -3.07
CA ASP A 53 3.30 -11.77 -2.76
C ASP A 53 3.11 -10.25 -2.75
N VAL A 54 1.85 -9.81 -2.73
CA VAL A 54 1.48 -8.41 -2.51
C VAL A 54 2.01 -7.97 -1.15
N PHE A 55 2.78 -6.89 -1.13
CA PHE A 55 3.32 -6.37 0.13
C PHE A 55 2.46 -5.22 0.65
N CYS A 56 1.98 -5.34 1.88
CA CYS A 56 1.26 -4.26 2.55
C CYS A 56 2.18 -3.50 3.50
N ALA A 57 1.99 -2.20 3.72
CA ALA A 57 2.69 -1.47 4.77
C ALA A 57 1.89 -0.24 5.20
N HIS A 58 2.10 0.24 6.42
CA HIS A 58 1.65 1.57 6.79
C HIS A 58 2.53 2.64 6.13
N ALA A 59 1.95 3.79 5.76
CA ALA A 59 2.64 4.88 5.08
C ALA A 59 3.83 5.45 5.89
N SER A 60 3.81 5.35 7.21
CA SER A 60 4.96 5.73 8.06
C SER A 60 6.22 4.89 7.78
N ALA A 61 6.06 3.69 7.21
CA ALA A 61 7.16 2.80 6.85
C ALA A 61 7.54 2.89 5.36
N VAL A 62 6.97 3.81 4.59
CA VAL A 62 7.22 3.96 3.14
C VAL A 62 8.70 4.15 2.81
N ALA A 63 9.48 4.79 3.69
CA ALA A 63 10.92 4.93 3.48
C ALA A 63 11.66 3.58 3.44
N ARG A 64 11.16 2.56 4.15
CA ARG A 64 11.70 1.19 4.20
C ARG A 64 11.27 0.35 3.00
N THR A 65 10.22 0.74 2.27
CA THR A 65 9.71 -0.04 1.14
C THR A 65 10.58 0.14 -0.10
N ALA A 66 10.67 -0.92 -0.90
CA ALA A 66 11.25 -0.87 -2.23
C ALA A 66 10.24 -0.32 -3.25
N GLN A 67 10.74 0.17 -4.40
CA GLN A 67 9.87 0.55 -5.52
C GLN A 67 9.14 -0.67 -6.09
N ARG A 68 7.98 -0.41 -6.68
CA ARG A 68 7.08 -1.39 -7.29
C ARG A 68 6.42 -0.82 -8.53
N ALA A 69 6.04 -1.69 -9.46
CA ALA A 69 5.35 -1.28 -10.67
C ALA A 69 4.03 -0.57 -10.33
N ILE A 70 3.26 -1.18 -9.42
CA ILE A 70 1.99 -0.63 -8.96
C ILE A 70 2.06 -0.36 -7.46
N VAL A 71 1.67 0.86 -7.08
CA VAL A 71 1.45 1.23 -5.69
C VAL A 71 -0.02 1.56 -5.50
N LEU A 72 -0.68 0.91 -4.54
CA LEU A 72 -1.99 1.29 -4.05
C LEU A 72 -1.84 2.09 -2.77
N LEU A 73 -2.42 3.28 -2.71
CA LEU A 73 -2.52 4.08 -1.48
C LEU A 73 -3.95 4.05 -0.96
N ALA A 74 -4.20 3.26 0.08
CA ALA A 74 -5.44 3.22 0.81
C ALA A 74 -5.51 4.38 1.82
N VAL A 75 -6.25 5.43 1.51
CA VAL A 75 -6.55 6.56 2.41
C VAL A 75 -7.64 6.13 3.40
N ASN A 76 -7.28 5.25 4.32
CA ASN A 76 -8.20 4.55 5.23
C ASN A 76 -8.26 5.14 6.66
N GLY A 77 -7.65 6.30 6.87
CA GLY A 77 -7.58 6.95 8.18
C GLY A 77 -6.39 7.90 8.26
N GLY A 78 -5.85 8.08 9.46
CA GLY A 78 -4.76 9.04 9.72
C GLY A 78 -5.22 10.49 9.69
N THR A 79 -4.35 11.39 10.10
CA THR A 79 -4.58 12.84 10.00
C THR A 79 -4.41 13.31 8.56
N ASP A 80 -5.03 14.45 8.20
CA ASP A 80 -4.90 14.99 6.85
C ASP A 80 -3.44 15.30 6.46
N PRO A 81 -2.57 15.86 7.35
CA PRO A 81 -1.16 16.02 7.04
C PRO A 81 -0.42 14.70 6.75
N GLU A 82 -0.74 13.61 7.46
CA GLU A 82 -0.15 12.29 7.20
C GLU A 82 -0.60 11.74 5.85
N ALA A 83 -1.89 11.87 5.52
CA ALA A 83 -2.41 11.44 4.23
C ALA A 83 -1.84 12.29 3.06
N THR A 84 -1.71 13.61 3.25
CA THR A 84 -1.08 14.51 2.27
C THR A 84 0.39 14.16 2.06
N ALA A 85 1.12 13.80 3.11
CA ALA A 85 2.53 13.39 3.00
C ALA A 85 2.69 11.99 2.38
N ALA A 86 1.72 11.09 2.60
CA ALA A 86 1.74 9.74 2.04
C ALA A 86 1.61 9.72 0.52
N LEU A 87 0.86 10.66 -0.07
CA LEU A 87 0.63 10.69 -1.52
C LEU A 87 1.91 10.87 -2.36
N PRO A 88 2.74 11.91 -2.18
CA PRO A 88 3.99 12.05 -2.92
C PRO A 88 4.98 10.91 -2.59
N ALA A 89 5.00 10.43 -1.35
CA ALA A 89 5.87 9.30 -0.98
C ALA A 89 5.44 8.00 -1.70
N ALA A 90 4.15 7.75 -1.85
CA ALA A 90 3.62 6.62 -2.61
C ALA A 90 3.95 6.75 -4.10
N LEU A 91 3.84 7.98 -4.64
CA LEU A 91 4.21 8.27 -6.03
C LEU A 91 5.69 7.96 -6.32
N GLU A 92 6.60 8.30 -5.41
CA GLU A 92 8.03 7.97 -5.55
C GLU A 92 8.31 6.46 -5.56
N LYS A 93 7.41 5.66 -4.99
CA LYS A 93 7.53 4.19 -4.98
C LYS A 93 6.96 3.53 -6.22
N ALA A 94 6.08 4.21 -6.95
CA ALA A 94 5.42 3.65 -8.13
C ALA A 94 6.25 3.89 -9.39
N THR A 95 6.66 2.82 -10.07
CA THR A 95 7.43 2.93 -11.31
C THR A 95 6.56 2.94 -12.56
N GLU A 96 5.31 2.47 -12.47
CA GLU A 96 4.35 2.50 -13.58
C GLU A 96 3.05 3.22 -13.19
N GLN A 97 2.44 2.87 -12.05
CA GLN A 97 1.12 3.36 -11.68
C GLN A 97 0.94 3.54 -10.18
N LEU A 98 0.42 4.70 -9.79
CA LEU A 98 -0.16 4.93 -8.47
C LEU A 98 -1.68 4.88 -8.56
N ILE A 99 -2.32 4.08 -7.70
CA ILE A 99 -3.76 4.01 -7.54
C ILE A 99 -4.11 4.47 -6.13
N VAL A 100 -5.02 5.44 -5.99
CA VAL A 100 -5.43 5.96 -4.68
C VAL A 100 -6.84 5.49 -4.39
N CYS A 101 -7.01 4.76 -3.29
CA CYS A 101 -8.28 4.19 -2.85
C CYS A 101 -8.73 4.86 -1.55
N GLY A 102 -9.91 5.46 -1.51
CA GLY A 102 -10.42 6.12 -0.31
C GLY A 102 -11.73 6.84 -0.57
N ASP A 103 -12.19 7.58 0.44
CA ASP A 103 -13.35 8.46 0.26
C ASP A 103 -13.05 9.50 -0.84
N PRO A 104 -13.89 9.61 -1.90
CA PRO A 104 -13.61 10.50 -3.02
C PRO A 104 -13.51 11.97 -2.64
N GLU A 105 -14.29 12.45 -1.66
CA GLU A 105 -14.22 13.84 -1.20
C GLU A 105 -12.91 14.11 -0.48
N ARG A 106 -12.50 13.18 0.40
CA ARG A 106 -11.23 13.25 1.11
C ARG A 106 -10.04 13.19 0.17
N VAL A 107 -10.01 12.23 -0.77
CA VAL A 107 -8.92 12.12 -1.75
C VAL A 107 -8.82 13.39 -2.58
N ARG A 108 -9.95 13.96 -3.00
CA ARG A 108 -9.96 15.22 -3.76
C ARG A 108 -9.47 16.42 -2.95
N ALA A 109 -9.66 16.43 -1.63
CA ALA A 109 -9.13 17.49 -0.76
C ALA A 109 -7.61 17.39 -0.54
N LEU A 110 -7.01 16.23 -0.80
CA LEU A 110 -5.56 15.98 -0.67
C LEU A 110 -4.77 16.28 -1.95
N LEU A 111 -5.45 16.47 -3.09
CA LEU A 111 -4.91 16.77 -4.42
C LEU A 111 -4.96 18.27 -4.74
#